data_AF-A0A8J2ELN5-F1
#
_entry.id   AF-A0A8J2ELN5-F1
#
_cell.length_a   1.000
_cell.length_b   1.000
_cell.length_c   1.000
_cell.angle_alpha   90.00
_cell.angle_beta   90.00
_cell.angle_gamma   90.00
#
_symmetry.space_group_name_H-M   'P 1'
#
loop_
_entity.id
_entity.type
_entity.pdbx_description
1 polymer ?
#
loop_
_entity_poly.entity_id
_entity_poly.type
_entity_poly.pdbx_seq_one_letter_code
_entity_poly.pdbx_strand_id
1 'polypeptide(L)'
;NDNPPTANPNTNKLLISSKLNFTLEALKQSALLETKDNLFFSPHSLHEALTLAFFGARGTTEEGLRQALRIPDSLSKVDIQRSYALEKSLKEFAALTGNVSTNYEFKTANRLWI
;
A
#
# COMPACT_ATOMS: atom_id res chain seq x y z
N ASN A 1 -20.90 8.30 5.58
CA ASN A 1 -20.44 9.68 5.87
C ASN A 1 -19.04 9.78 5.28
N ASP A 2 -18.96 9.86 3.95
CA ASP A 2 -17.81 9.29 3.20
C ASP A 2 -16.76 10.33 2.82
N ASN A 3 -16.88 11.54 3.35
CA ASN A 3 -15.92 12.61 3.10
C ASN A 3 -15.63 13.35 4.41
N PRO A 4 -14.73 12.84 5.26
CA PRO A 4 -14.37 13.54 6.49
C PRO A 4 -13.84 14.94 6.12
N PRO A 5 -14.35 16.00 6.78
CA PRO A 5 -14.02 17.39 6.46
C PRO A 5 -12.56 17.76 6.75
N THR A 6 -11.86 16.95 7.55
CA THR A 6 -10.44 17.12 7.86
C THR A 6 -9.70 15.81 7.67
N ALA A 7 -8.53 15.89 7.02
CA ALA A 7 -7.63 14.74 6.89
C ALA A 7 -7.17 14.31 8.29
N ASN A 8 -7.30 13.02 8.62
CA ASN A 8 -6.80 12.50 9.89
C ASN A 8 -5.26 12.67 9.91
N PRO A 9 -4.67 13.46 10.83
CA PRO A 9 -3.24 13.75 10.85
C PRO A 9 -2.39 12.50 11.10
N ASN A 10 -2.98 11.44 11.64
CA ASN A 10 -2.30 10.17 11.90
C ASN A 10 -2.39 9.17 10.73
N THR A 11 -3.03 9.53 9.61
CA THR A 11 -3.25 8.62 8.46
C THR A 11 -1.96 7.97 7.99
N ASN A 12 -0.91 8.76 7.75
CA ASN A 12 0.37 8.22 7.28
C ASN A 12 1.01 7.27 8.30
N LYS A 13 0.98 7.61 9.59
CA LYS A 13 1.52 6.74 10.65
C LYS A 13 0.77 5.41 10.69
N LEU A 14 -0.56 5.46 10.64
CA LEU A 14 -1.41 4.26 10.64
C LEU A 14 -1.17 3.41 9.38
N LEU A 15 -1.06 4.02 8.21
CA LEU A 15 -0.78 3.31 6.95
C LEU A 15 0.62 2.67 6.93
N ILE A 16 1.63 3.34 7.48
CA ILE A 16 2.98 2.76 7.64
C ILE A 16 2.91 1.51 8.54
N SER A 17 2.26 1.61 9.70
CA SER A 17 2.08 0.45 10.59
C SER A 17 1.31 -0.68 9.91
N SER A 18 0.27 -0.35 9.15
CA SER A 18 -0.54 -1.31 8.39
C SER A 18 0.32 -2.07 7.36
N LYS A 19 1.11 -1.34 6.58
CA LYS A 19 2.01 -1.90 5.56
C LYS A 19 3.10 -2.79 6.17
N LEU A 20 3.63 -2.43 7.35
CA LEU A 20 4.57 -3.28 8.08
C LEU A 20 3.90 -4.58 8.57
N ASN A 21 2.71 -4.48 9.16
CA ASN A 21 1.95 -5.65 9.61
C ASN A 21 1.58 -6.57 8.44
N PHE A 22 1.15 -6.00 7.32
CA PHE A 22 0.90 -6.73 6.07
C PHE A 22 2.17 -7.46 5.61
N THR A 23 3.31 -6.78 5.61
CA THR A 23 4.60 -7.35 5.18
C THR A 23 5.02 -8.53 6.05
N LEU A 24 4.93 -8.39 7.38
CA LEU A 24 5.26 -9.45 8.32
C LEU A 24 4.34 -10.66 8.14
N GLU A 25 3.03 -10.44 7.95
CA GLU A 25 2.10 -11.54 7.70
C GLU A 25 2.39 -12.21 6.36
N ALA A 26 2.59 -11.45 5.28
CA ALA A 26 2.90 -11.99 3.97
C ALA A 26 4.20 -12.81 3.97
N LEU A 27 5.22 -12.35 4.70
CA LEU A 27 6.47 -13.10 4.90
C LEU A 27 6.22 -14.40 5.66
N LYS A 28 5.49 -14.33 6.79
CA LYS A 28 5.17 -15.50 7.61
C LYS A 28 4.39 -16.54 6.80
N GLN A 29 3.34 -16.13 6.09
CA GLN A 29 2.53 -17.04 5.28
C GLN A 29 3.35 -17.62 4.13
N SER A 30 4.16 -16.81 3.44
CA SER A 30 5.04 -17.30 2.39
C SER A 30 6.06 -18.33 2.91
N ALA A 31 6.64 -18.12 4.09
CA ALA A 31 7.58 -19.06 4.71
C ALA A 31 6.92 -20.35 5.21
N LEU A 32 5.62 -20.31 5.54
CA LEU A 32 4.84 -21.50 5.87
C LEU A 32 4.46 -22.30 4.63
N LEU A 33 4.25 -21.63 3.49
CA LEU A 33 3.95 -22.27 2.22
C LEU A 33 5.20 -22.87 1.58
N GLU A 34 6.30 -22.11 1.56
CA GLU A 34 7.59 -22.57 1.03
C GLU A 34 8.62 -22.72 2.13
N THR A 35 8.79 -23.96 2.57
CA THR A 35 9.61 -24.35 3.72
C THR A 35 11.02 -24.83 3.35
N LYS A 36 11.30 -25.00 2.06
CA LYS A 36 12.52 -25.66 1.57
C LYS A 36 13.39 -24.77 0.71
N ASP A 37 12.79 -23.88 -0.07
CA ASP A 37 13.49 -23.03 -1.01
C ASP A 37 13.65 -21.59 -0.50
N ASN A 38 14.51 -20.83 -1.19
CA ASN A 38 14.70 -19.42 -0.89
C ASN A 38 13.43 -18.62 -1.19
N LEU A 39 13.02 -17.78 -0.25
CA LEU A 39 11.90 -16.88 -0.41
C LEU A 39 12.39 -15.49 -0.84
N PHE A 40 11.95 -15.04 -2.01
CA PHE A 40 12.17 -13.68 -2.50
C PHE A 40 10.87 -13.06 -3.02
N PHE A 41 10.47 -11.92 -2.47
CA PHE A 41 9.31 -11.16 -2.94
C PHE A 41 9.44 -9.68 -2.57
N SER A 42 8.61 -8.82 -3.18
CA SER A 42 8.51 -7.41 -2.84
C SER A 42 7.20 -7.14 -2.09
N PRO A 43 7.23 -7.02 -0.75
CA PRO A 43 6.04 -6.69 0.02
C PRO A 43 5.42 -5.36 -0.41
N HIS A 44 6.26 -4.40 -0.79
CA HIS A 44 5.78 -3.09 -1.24
C HIS A 44 4.97 -3.19 -2.54
N SER A 45 5.48 -3.92 -3.54
CA SER A 45 4.78 -4.08 -4.83
C SER A 45 3.47 -4.83 -4.65
N LEU A 46 3.47 -5.92 -3.87
CA LEU A 46 2.26 -6.68 -3.57
C LEU A 46 1.21 -5.81 -2.86
N HIS A 47 1.63 -5.03 -1.86
CA HIS A 47 0.76 -4.10 -1.15
C HIS A 47 0.15 -3.05 -2.10
N GLU A 48 0.95 -2.44 -2.98
CA GLU A 48 0.42 -1.43 -3.92
C GLU A 48 -0.59 -2.02 -4.90
N ALA A 49 -0.31 -3.19 -5.47
CA ALA A 49 -1.25 -3.86 -6.38
C ALA A 49 -2.60 -4.16 -5.71
N LEU A 50 -2.57 -4.72 -4.48
CA LEU A 50 -3.77 -5.00 -3.70
C LEU A 50 -4.50 -3.72 -3.25
N THR A 51 -3.76 -2.64 -2.96
CA THR A 51 -4.34 -1.33 -2.63
C THR A 51 -5.14 -0.77 -3.80
N LEU A 52 -4.62 -0.90 -5.03
CA LEU A 52 -5.36 -0.49 -6.24
C LEU A 52 -6.62 -1.33 -6.45
N ALA A 53 -6.55 -2.65 -6.23
CA ALA A 53 -7.73 -3.51 -6.25
C ALA A 53 -8.75 -3.09 -5.17
N PHE A 54 -8.29 -2.76 -3.96
CA PHE A 54 -9.13 -2.27 -2.86
C PHE A 54 -9.90 -0.98 -3.23
N PHE A 55 -9.27 -0.06 -3.97
CA PHE A 55 -9.96 1.16 -4.42
C PHE A 55 -11.13 0.87 -5.36
N GLY A 56 -10.99 -0.13 -6.24
CA GLY A 56 -12.04 -0.58 -7.16
C GLY A 56 -13.10 -1.48 -6.50
N ALA A 57 -12.76 -2.20 -5.42
CA ALA A 57 -13.66 -3.12 -4.75
C ALA A 57 -14.80 -2.42 -3.98
N ARG A 58 -15.89 -3.16 -3.72
CA ARG A 58 -17.04 -2.75 -2.89
C ARG A 58 -17.56 -3.95 -2.09
N GLY A 59 -18.37 -3.69 -1.06
CA GLY A 59 -19.03 -4.71 -0.25
C GLY A 59 -18.04 -5.69 0.40
N THR A 60 -18.37 -6.98 0.35
CA THR A 60 -17.56 -8.05 0.94
C THR A 60 -16.12 -8.11 0.40
N THR A 61 -15.92 -7.79 -0.88
CA THR A 61 -14.57 -7.75 -1.48
C THR A 61 -13.74 -6.61 -0.91
N GLU A 62 -14.36 -5.44 -0.67
CA GLU A 62 -13.69 -4.32 -0.04
C GLU A 62 -13.29 -4.64 1.40
N GLU A 63 -14.19 -5.27 2.16
CA GLU A 63 -13.95 -5.69 3.54
C GLU A 63 -12.81 -6.71 3.62
N GLY A 64 -12.82 -7.72 2.75
CA GLY A 64 -11.76 -8.72 2.69
C GLY A 64 -10.39 -8.11 2.35
N LEU A 65 -10.33 -7.21 1.38
CA LEU A 65 -9.09 -6.52 1.02
C LEU A 65 -8.60 -5.57 2.13
N ARG A 66 -9.52 -4.88 2.82
CA ARG A 66 -9.18 -4.05 3.99
C ARG A 66 -8.50 -4.86 5.08
N GLN A 67 -9.07 -6.03 5.42
CA GLN A 67 -8.51 -6.94 6.41
C GLN A 67 -7.16 -7.49 5.98
N ALA A 68 -7.03 -7.91 4.71
CA ALA A 68 -5.78 -8.43 4.17
C ALA A 68 -4.67 -7.37 4.22
N LEU A 69 -4.96 -6.13 3.82
CA LEU A 69 -4.03 -5.00 3.85
C LEU A 69 -3.76 -4.45 5.25
N ARG A 70 -4.40 -5.01 6.30
CA ARG A 70 -4.28 -4.57 7.70
C ARG A 70 -4.66 -3.11 7.92
N ILE A 71 -5.57 -2.57 7.10
CA ILE A 71 -5.99 -1.17 7.15
C ILE A 71 -6.97 -0.98 8.33
N PRO A 72 -6.73 -0.02 9.25
CA PRO A 72 -7.63 0.28 10.36
C PRO A 72 -9.02 0.75 9.90
N ASP A 73 -10.05 0.35 10.63
CA ASP A 73 -11.43 0.79 10.37
C ASP A 73 -11.64 2.29 10.63
N SER A 74 -10.75 2.92 11.39
CA SER A 74 -10.74 4.36 11.61
C SER A 74 -10.33 5.18 10.38
N LEU A 75 -9.82 4.54 9.32
CA LEU A 75 -9.46 5.19 8.06
C LEU A 75 -10.52 4.93 6.99
N SER A 76 -11.11 6.00 6.47
CA SER A 76 -12.03 5.91 5.33
C SER A 76 -11.26 5.55 4.06
N LYS A 77 -11.95 4.98 3.07
CA LYS A 77 -11.34 4.71 1.75
C LYS A 77 -10.78 5.99 1.11
N VAL A 78 -11.44 7.12 1.32
CA VAL A 78 -11.00 8.44 0.82
C VAL A 78 -9.69 8.89 1.46
N ASP A 79 -9.50 8.68 2.77
CA ASP A 79 -8.24 9.04 3.45
C ASP A 79 -7.05 8.29 2.84
N ILE A 80 -7.26 7.01 2.54
CA ILE A 80 -6.24 6.12 1.97
C ILE A 80 -5.93 6.52 0.53
N GLN A 81 -6.95 6.82 -0.28
CA GLN A 81 -6.77 7.31 -1.65
C GLN A 81 -6.02 8.63 -1.70
N ARG A 82 -6.32 9.57 -0.79
CA ARG A 82 -5.62 10.86 -0.68
C ARG A 82 -4.14 10.67 -0.31
N SER A 83 -3.86 9.84 0.68
CA SER A 83 -2.48 9.52 1.09
C SER A 83 -1.71 8.87 -0.06
N TYR A 84 -2.30 7.87 -0.73
CA TYR A 84 -1.68 7.20 -1.88
C TYR A 84 -1.38 8.17 -3.04
N ALA A 85 -2.34 9.05 -3.38
CA ALA A 85 -2.16 10.04 -4.44
C ALA A 85 -1.05 11.04 -4.11
N LEU A 86 -0.97 11.49 -2.84
CA LEU A 86 0.09 12.36 -2.37
C LEU A 86 1.46 11.69 -2.45
N GLU A 87 1.58 10.46 -1.95
CA GLU A 87 2.84 9.69 -2.03
C GLU A 87 3.31 9.51 -3.48
N LYS A 88 2.38 9.20 -4.40
CA LYS A 88 2.68 9.06 -5.82
C LYS A 88 3.17 10.38 -6.43
N SER A 89 2.49 11.48 -6.15
CA SER A 89 2.88 12.82 -6.63
C SER A 89 4.27 13.23 -6.11
N LEU A 90 4.57 12.95 -4.84
CA LEU A 90 5.89 13.22 -4.27
C LEU A 90 6.99 12.37 -4.91
N LYS A 91 6.74 11.08 -5.15
CA LYS A 91 7.67 10.19 -5.87
C LYS A 91 7.94 10.69 -7.30
N GLU A 92 6.91 11.11 -8.01
CA GLU A 92 7.02 11.66 -9.37
C GLU A 92 7.80 12.99 -9.39
N PHE A 93 7.49 13.90 -8.47
CA PHE A 93 8.21 15.18 -8.33
C PHE A 93 9.69 14.95 -8.01
N ALA A 94 10.00 14.01 -7.12
CA ALA A 94 11.36 13.64 -6.78
C ALA A 94 12.12 13.06 -7.98
N ALA A 95 11.46 12.23 -8.81
CA ALA A 95 12.05 11.68 -10.03
C ALA A 95 12.33 12.77 -11.09
N LEU A 96 11.46 13.78 -11.20
CA LEU A 96 11.61 14.89 -12.17
C LEU A 96 12.67 15.91 -11.77
N THR A 97 12.81 16.19 -10.47
CA THR A 97 13.71 17.23 -9.96
C THR A 97 15.16 16.78 -9.82
N GLY A 98 15.45 15.47 -9.96
CA GLY A 98 16.80 14.91 -9.83
C GLY A 98 17.42 15.12 -8.45
N ASN A 99 16.67 15.64 -7.48
CA ASN A 99 17.15 16.08 -6.17
C ASN A 99 17.20 14.92 -5.15
N VAL A 100 17.15 13.68 -5.65
CA VAL A 100 17.38 12.47 -4.87
C VAL A 100 18.76 11.95 -5.28
N SER A 101 19.79 12.49 -4.63
CA SER A 101 21.16 12.00 -4.73
C SER A 101 21.23 10.60 -4.12
N THR A 102 20.88 9.59 -4.90
CA THR A 102 20.98 8.22 -4.43
C THR A 102 21.67 7.37 -5.47
N ASN A 103 22.78 6.75 -5.07
CA ASN A 103 23.51 5.75 -5.86
C ASN A 103 22.71 4.44 -6.04
N TYR A 104 21.37 4.50 -5.98
CA TYR A 104 20.48 3.36 -6.19
C TYR A 104 19.40 3.71 -7.22
N GLU A 105 19.01 2.72 -8.01
CA GLU A 105 17.89 2.79 -8.94
C GLU A 105 16.70 2.01 -8.35
N PHE A 106 15.55 2.65 -8.18
CA PHE A 106 14.32 2.00 -7.74
C PHE A 106 13.16 2.42 -8.64
N LYS A 107 12.62 1.48 -9.41
CA LYS A 107 11.46 1.69 -10.31
C LYS A 107 10.36 0.71 -9.95
N THR A 108 9.16 1.23 -9.69
CA THR A 108 7.96 0.41 -9.46
C THR A 108 6.79 1.00 -10.25
N ALA A 109 5.99 0.12 -10.86
CA ALA A 109 4.86 0.50 -11.68
C ALA A 109 3.74 -0.55 -11.53
N ASN A 110 2.51 -0.08 -11.38
CA ASN A 110 1.33 -0.93 -11.33
C ASN A 110 0.45 -0.63 -12.56
N ARG A 111 -0.07 -1.67 -13.21
CA ARG A 111 -0.96 -1.55 -14.37
C ARG A 111 -2.18 -2.45 -14.19
N LEU A 112 -3.37 -1.86 -14.37
CA LEU A 112 -4.62 -2.61 -14.47
C LEU A 112 -4.91 -2.86 -15.95
N TRP A 113 -5.13 -4.10 -16.33
CA TRP A 113 -5.57 -4.49 -17.67
C TRP A 113 -7.05 -4.83 -17.59
N ILE A 114 -7.86 -4.16 -18.42
CA ILE A 114 -9.32 -4.28 -18.48
C ILE A 114 -9.69 -4.63 -19.92
#